data_AF-A0A6V7LQB7-F1
#
_entry.id   AF-A0A6V7LQB7-F1
#
_cell.length_a   1.000
_cell.length_b   1.000
_cell.length_c   1.000
_cell.angle_alpha   90.00
_cell.angle_beta   90.00
_cell.angle_gamma   90.00
#
_symmetry.space_group_name_H-M   'P 1'
#
loop_
_entity.id
_entity.type
_entity.pdbx_description
1 polymer ?
#
loop_
_entity_poly.entity_id
_entity_poly.type
_entity_poly.pdbx_seq_one_letter_code
_entity_poly.pdbx_strand_id
1 'polypeptide(L)' 'RCELCPSRDGALKRTDQAGWAHVVCALYIPEVRFGNVTTMEPIILQLIPSERFNK' A
#
# COMPACT_ATOMS: atom_id res chain seq x y z
N ARG A 1 -7.34 -7.04 4.91
CA ARG A 1 -6.69 -6.25 5.98
C ARG A 1 -5.58 -5.44 5.33
N CYS A 2 -5.60 -4.12 5.49
CA CYS A 2 -4.53 -3.26 4.98
C CYS A 2 -3.21 -3.59 5.70
N GLU A 3 -2.12 -3.71 4.95
CA GLU A 3 -0.77 -3.95 5.50
C GLU A 3 -0.13 -2.68 6.07
N LEU A 4 -0.66 -1.51 5.72
CA LEU A 4 -0.10 -0.19 6.07
C LEU A 4 -0.81 0.50 7.24
N CYS A 5 -1.96 0.00 7.69
CA CYS A 5 -2.74 0.62 8.77
C CYS A 5 -3.61 -0.40 9.52
N PRO A 6 -4.02 -0.13 10.77
CA PRO A 6 -4.87 -1.05 11.54
C PRO A 6 -6.35 -1.06 11.10
N SER A 7 -6.79 -0.10 10.29
CA SER A 7 -8.18 0.01 9.82
C SER A 7 -8.61 -1.18 8.96
N ARG A 8 -9.86 -1.62 9.12
CA ARG A 8 -10.41 -2.81 8.45
C ARG A 8 -11.23 -2.48 7.20
N ASP A 9 -11.83 -1.29 7.16
CA ASP A 9 -12.71 -0.84 6.10
C ASP A 9 -12.02 0.17 5.18
N GLY A 10 -12.51 0.27 3.94
CA GLY A 10 -12.01 1.22 2.94
C GLY A 10 -11.76 0.57 1.57
N ALA A 11 -11.33 1.39 0.61
CA ALA A 11 -11.00 0.92 -0.74
C ALA A 11 -9.61 0.27 -0.77
N LEU A 12 -9.58 -1.05 -1.04
CA LEU A 12 -8.38 -1.88 -1.07
C LEU A 12 -7.98 -2.22 -2.51
N LYS A 13 -6.67 -2.31 -2.76
CA LYS A 13 -6.09 -2.90 -3.97
C LYS A 13 -5.02 -3.94 -3.59
N ARG A 14 -4.77 -4.89 -4.48
CA ARG A 14 -3.76 -5.94 -4.27
C ARG A 14 -2.37 -5.31 -4.25
N THR A 15 -1.50 -5.82 -3.38
CA THR A 15 -0.10 -5.43 -3.30
C THR A 15 0.78 -6.34 -4.17
N ASP A 16 1.99 -5.89 -4.48
CA ASP A 16 3.05 -6.68 -5.11
C ASP A 16 3.50 -7.88 -4.25
N GLN A 17 3.20 -7.87 -2.95
CA GLN A 17 3.49 -8.95 -2.00
C GLN A 17 2.32 -9.90 -1.75
N ALA A 18 1.35 -9.95 -2.69
CA ALA A 18 0.14 -10.77 -2.60
C ALA A 18 -0.80 -10.44 -1.41
N GLY A 19 -0.58 -9.31 -0.74
CA GLY A 19 -1.43 -8.76 0.30
C GLY A 19 -2.41 -7.69 -0.23
N TRP A 20 -2.84 -6.82 0.68
CA TRP A 20 -3.80 -5.76 0.40
C TRP A 20 -3.38 -4.48 1.10
N ALA A 21 -3.50 -3.36 0.42
CA ALA A 21 -3.30 -2.04 0.99
C ALA A 21 -4.44 -1.12 0.58
N HIS A 22 -4.75 -0.14 1.43
CA HIS A 22 -5.69 0.89 1.05
C HIS A 22 -5.09 1.80 -0.01
N VAL A 23 -5.91 2.20 -0.99
CA VAL A 23 -5.51 3.20 -1.98
C VAL A 23 -5.13 4.51 -1.29
N VAL A 24 -5.87 4.91 -0.24
CA VAL A 24 -5.53 6.11 0.53
C VAL A 24 -4.18 5.97 1.26
N CYS A 25 -3.87 4.82 1.85
CA CYS A 25 -2.56 4.61 2.48
C CYS A 25 -1.44 4.75 1.45
N ALA A 26 -1.62 4.19 0.25
CA ALA A 26 -0.67 4.29 -0.84
C ALA A 26 -0.49 5.72 -1.37
N LEU A 27 -1.52 6.57 -1.32
CA LEU A 27 -1.44 7.97 -1.72
C LEU A 27 -0.71 8.86 -0.69
N TYR A 28 -0.80 8.51 0.60
CA TYR A 28 -0.24 9.32 1.68
C TYR A 28 1.16 8.88 2.13
N ILE A 29 1.63 7.69 1.74
CA ILE A 29 2.99 7.21 2.02
C ILE A 29 3.87 7.47 0.78
N PRO A 30 4.82 8.43 0.83
CA PRO A 30 5.61 8.85 -0.33
C PRO A 30 6.48 7.76 -0.96
N GLU A 31 6.78 6.68 -0.25
CA GLU A 31 7.56 5.55 -0.74
C GLU A 31 6.72 4.52 -1.49
N VAL A 32 5.39 4.55 -1.32
CA VAL A 32 4.48 3.63 -2.03
C VAL A 32 4.29 4.09 -3.48
N ARG A 33 4.21 3.12 -4.39
CA ARG A 33 3.93 3.38 -5.82
C ARG A 33 2.77 2.52 -6.30
N PHE A 34 2.26 2.85 -7.47
CA PHE A 34 1.33 2.01 -8.22
C PHE A 34 2.03 1.49 -9.45
N GLY A 35 1.90 0.19 -9.75
CA GLY A 35 2.45 -0.40 -10.98
C GLY A 35 1.83 0.19 -12.23
N ASN A 36 0.54 0.53 -12.17
CA ASN A 36 -0.16 1.31 -13.18
C ASN A 36 -0.98 2.41 -12.48
N VAL A 37 -0.72 3.67 -12.82
CA VAL A 37 -1.38 4.83 -12.19
C VAL A 37 -2.83 5.04 -12.64
N THR A 38 -3.20 4.52 -13.82
CA THR A 38 -4.58 4.61 -14.35
C THR A 38 -5.49 3.62 -13.63
N THR A 39 -5.03 2.38 -13.43
CA THR A 39 -5.80 1.35 -12.72
C THR A 39 -5.55 1.35 -11.20
N MET A 40 -4.53 2.07 -10.76
CA MET A 40 -4.03 2.13 -9.37
C MET A 40 -3.71 0.74 -8.80
N GLU A 41 -3.14 -0.15 -9.62
CA GLU A 41 -2.75 -1.50 -9.20
C GLU A 41 -1.57 -2.08 -10.00
N PRO A 42 -0.80 -3.02 -9.42
CA PRO A 42 -0.79 -3.34 -7.98
C PRO A 42 -0.16 -2.20 -7.17
N ILE A 43 -0.46 -2.16 -5.86
CA ILE A 43 0.23 -1.28 -4.91
C ILE A 43 1.62 -1.87 -4.64
N ILE A 44 2.67 -1.09 -4.85
CA ILE A 44 4.06 -1.51 -4.72
C ILE A 44 4.58 -1.10 -3.34
N LEU A 45 4.84 -2.09 -2.48
CA LEU A 45 5.33 -1.90 -1.11
C LEU A 45 6.83 -2.15 -0.95
N GLN A 46 7.49 -2.80 -1.91
CA GLN A 46 8.92 -3.15 -1.84
C GLN A 46 9.87 -1.95 -1.65
N LEU A 47 9.41 -0.73 -1.94
CA LEU A 47 10.18 0.50 -1.84
C LEU A 47 10.13 1.15 -0.46
N ILE A 48 9.25 0.65 0.44
CA ILE A 48 9.15 1.16 1.80
C ILE A 48 10.37 0.66 2.60
N PRO A 49 11.21 1.55 3.15
CA PRO A 49 12.29 1.15 4.04
C PRO A 49 11.74 0.40 5.26
N SER A 50 12.42 -0.67 5.68
CA SER A 50 12.00 -1.48 6.85
C SER A 50 11.81 -0.65 8.12
N GLU A 51 12.58 0.44 8.28
CA GLU A 51 12.48 1.39 9.39
C GLU A 51 11.11 2.05 9.52
N ARG A 52 10.36 2.21 8.41
CA ARG A 52 8.99 2.77 8.43
C ARG A 52 7.98 1.84 9.10
N PHE A 53 8.30 0.56 9.23
CA PHE A 53 7.46 -0.42 9.93
C PHE A 53 7.82 -0.57 11.40
N ASN A 54 8.90 0.09 11.86
CA ASN A 54 9.23 0.13 13.27
C ASN A 54 8.25 1.07 13.98
N LYS A 55 7.51 0.51 14.94
CA LYS A 55 6.60 1.27 15.82
C LYS A 55 7.37 2.00 16.90
#